data_AF-F4D3F0-F1
#
_entry.id   AF-F4D3F0-F1
#
_cell.length_a   1.000
_cell.length_b   1.000
_cell.length_c   1.000
_cell.angle_alpha   90.00
_cell.angle_beta   90.00
_cell.angle_gamma   90.00
#
_symmetry.space_group_name_H-M   'P 1'
#
loop_
_entity.id
_entity.type
_entity.pdbx_description
1 polymer ?
#
loop_
_entity_poly.entity_id
_entity_poly.type
_entity_poly.pdbx_seq_one_letter_code
_entity_poly.pdbx_strand_id
1 'polypeptide(L)'
;MPKKELLKMSKKRIFKDFLKEAKQHHPIVFYTDNDCDGMLASSVLMSMCYRLGVKDFFFFSPLRNAHGYGFTDLAINDLLSKPCIFNPKTNQLVRLDCIKNQFQKDPLLFSADLGADLAADTQLQEILL
;
A
#
# COMPACT_ATOMS: atom_id res chain seq x y z
N MET A 1 21.31 20.71 6.77
CA MET A 1 19.93 20.65 7.29
C MET A 1 19.82 19.58 8.37
N PRO A 2 19.12 19.83 9.49
CA PRO A 2 18.89 18.83 10.53
C PRO A 2 18.08 17.65 10.01
N LYS A 3 18.38 16.42 10.46
CA LYS A 3 17.71 15.17 10.05
C LYS A 3 16.18 15.23 10.15
N LYS A 4 15.63 15.94 11.15
CA LYS A 4 14.18 16.12 11.34
C LYS A 4 13.50 16.92 10.20
N GLU A 5 14.19 17.87 9.58
CA GLU A 5 13.64 18.66 8.47
C GLU A 5 13.65 17.87 7.16
N LEU A 6 14.72 17.10 6.91
CA LEU A 6 14.80 16.15 5.79
C LEU A 6 13.66 15.12 5.84
N LEU A 7 13.39 14.56 7.03
CA LEU A 7 12.30 13.59 7.22
C LEU A 7 10.92 14.22 6.97
N LYS A 8 10.69 15.45 7.46
CA LYS A 8 9.45 16.20 7.20
C LYS A 8 9.25 16.51 5.72
N MET A 9 10.31 16.83 4.98
CA MET A 9 10.24 17.06 3.54
C MET A 9 9.95 15.78 2.76
N SER A 10 10.59 14.67 3.14
CA SER A 10 10.34 13.35 2.54
C SER A 10 8.87 12.93 2.69
N LYS A 11 8.33 13.00 3.91
CA LYS A 11 6.92 12.69 4.21
C LYS A 11 5.95 13.56 3.41
N LYS A 12 6.21 14.87 3.32
CA LYS A 12 5.39 15.80 2.51
C LYS A 12 5.43 15.46 1.02
N ARG A 13 6.57 15.02 0.51
CA ARG A 13 6.73 14.61 -0.90
C ARG A 13 5.91 13.36 -1.18
N ILE A 14 6.03 12.32 -0.36
CA ILE A 14 5.34 11.06 -0.62
C ILE A 14 3.83 11.22 -0.48
N PHE A 15 3.35 12.05 0.46
CA PHE A 15 1.93 12.38 0.54
C PHE A 15 1.42 13.17 -0.68
N LYS A 16 2.24 14.09 -1.22
CA LYS A 16 1.89 14.83 -2.44
C LYS A 16 1.82 13.90 -3.65
N ASP A 17 2.75 12.97 -3.75
CA ASP A 17 2.78 11.97 -4.81
C ASP A 17 1.57 11.03 -4.68
N PHE A 18 1.25 10.55 -3.47
CA PHE A 18 0.01 9.80 -3.20
C PHE A 18 -1.25 10.57 -3.66
N LEU A 19 -1.42 11.83 -3.25
CA LEU A 19 -2.60 12.62 -3.64
C LEU A 19 -2.66 12.86 -5.16
N LYS A 20 -1.51 13.02 -5.81
CA LYS A 20 -1.43 13.17 -7.26
C LYS A 20 -1.86 11.89 -7.95
N GLU A 21 -1.31 10.75 -7.56
CA GLU A 21 -1.61 9.45 -8.17
C GLU A 21 -3.05 9.00 -7.86
N ALA A 22 -3.53 9.23 -6.64
CA ALA A 22 -4.92 8.97 -6.26
C ALA A 22 -5.91 9.81 -7.10
N LYS A 23 -5.57 11.07 -7.42
CA LYS A 23 -6.36 11.91 -8.34
C LYS A 23 -6.33 11.40 -9.79
N GLN A 24 -5.30 10.65 -10.18
CA GLN A 24 -5.21 10.03 -11.50
C GLN A 24 -5.93 8.67 -11.56
N HIS A 25 -6.67 8.28 -10.53
CA HIS A 25 -7.29 6.96 -10.43
C HIS A 25 -6.29 5.82 -10.61
N HIS A 26 -5.07 6.01 -10.07
CA HIS A 26 -4.09 4.93 -10.01
C HIS A 26 -4.51 3.93 -8.92
N PRO A 27 -4.59 2.63 -9.20
CA PRO A 27 -4.86 1.65 -8.15
C PRO A 27 -3.75 1.66 -7.10
N ILE A 28 -4.12 1.69 -5.83
CA ILE A 28 -3.20 1.76 -4.70
C ILE A 28 -3.36 0.52 -3.84
N VAL A 29 -2.27 -0.21 -3.59
CA VAL A 29 -2.22 -1.31 -2.63
C VAL A 29 -1.45 -0.83 -1.41
N PHE A 30 -2.08 -0.84 -0.25
CA PHE A 30 -1.41 -0.60 1.02
C PHE A 30 -0.87 -1.91 1.58
N TYR A 31 0.44 -1.99 1.77
CA TYR A 31 1.11 -3.07 2.49
C TYR A 31 1.14 -2.72 3.97
N THR A 32 0.41 -3.47 4.80
CA THR A 32 0.19 -3.14 6.21
C THR A 32 0.58 -4.30 7.09
N ASP A 33 1.28 -4.06 8.19
CA ASP A 33 1.60 -5.15 9.13
C ASP A 33 0.32 -5.73 9.76
N ASN A 34 0.42 -6.95 10.29
CA ASN A 34 -0.72 -7.70 10.83
C ASN A 34 -0.90 -7.58 12.35
N ASP A 35 -0.05 -6.79 13.01
CA ASP A 35 -0.22 -6.49 14.42
C ASP A 35 -1.22 -5.34 14.63
N CYS A 36 -1.48 -5.01 15.90
CA CYS A 36 -2.46 -3.99 16.25
C CYS A 36 -2.15 -2.65 15.60
N ASP A 37 -0.86 -2.28 15.46
CA ASP A 37 -0.46 -1.00 14.91
C ASP A 37 -0.74 -0.96 13.40
N GLY A 38 -0.32 -1.99 12.66
CA GLY A 38 -0.60 -2.12 11.22
C GLY A 38 -2.09 -2.18 10.89
N MET A 39 -2.89 -2.91 11.68
CA MET A 39 -4.34 -2.98 11.49
C MET A 39 -5.05 -1.65 11.79
N LEU A 40 -4.61 -0.93 12.83
CA LEU A 40 -5.12 0.41 13.12
C LEU A 40 -4.71 1.40 12.03
N ALA A 41 -3.46 1.35 11.56
CA ALA A 41 -2.97 2.15 10.43
C ALA A 41 -3.84 1.94 9.18
N SER A 42 -4.17 0.68 8.87
CA SER A 42 -5.04 0.29 7.75
C SER A 42 -6.41 0.96 7.86
N SER A 43 -7.00 0.94 9.05
CA SER A 43 -8.33 1.54 9.28
C SER A 43 -8.32 3.07 9.09
N VAL A 44 -7.25 3.73 9.51
CA VAL A 44 -7.05 5.17 9.33
C VAL A 44 -6.88 5.50 7.84
N LEU A 45 -6.08 4.73 7.10
CA LEU A 45 -5.89 4.91 5.67
C LEU A 45 -7.18 4.68 4.88
N MET A 46 -7.95 3.66 5.24
CA MET A 46 -9.26 3.41 4.63
C MET A 46 -10.20 4.61 4.84
N SER A 47 -10.30 5.12 6.08
CA SER A 47 -11.09 6.31 6.40
C SER A 47 -10.60 7.55 5.64
N MET A 48 -9.29 7.73 5.52
CA MET A 48 -8.67 8.81 4.75
C MET A 48 -9.04 8.70 3.26
N CYS A 49 -8.89 7.52 2.64
CA CYS A 49 -9.24 7.30 1.24
C CYS A 49 -10.71 7.63 0.97
N TYR A 50 -11.63 7.19 1.83
CA TYR A 50 -13.05 7.53 1.70
C TYR A 50 -13.29 9.04 1.79
N ARG A 51 -12.68 9.73 2.77
CA ARG A 51 -12.83 11.19 2.93
C ARG A 51 -12.26 11.99 1.77
N LEU A 52 -11.18 11.50 1.15
CA LEU A 52 -10.54 12.13 0.01
C LEU A 52 -11.16 11.74 -1.33
N GLY A 53 -12.16 10.85 -1.35
CA GLY A 53 -12.79 10.36 -2.57
C GLY A 53 -11.87 9.45 -3.41
N VAL A 54 -10.83 8.89 -2.80
CA VAL A 54 -9.97 7.89 -3.45
C VAL A 54 -10.76 6.61 -3.55
N LYS A 55 -11.01 6.16 -4.78
CA LYS A 55 -11.86 5.00 -5.04
C LYS A 55 -11.05 3.72 -5.09
N ASP A 56 -9.85 3.74 -5.65
CA ASP A 56 -9.22 2.52 -6.14
C ASP A 56 -8.06 2.13 -5.23
N PHE A 57 -8.43 1.72 -4.01
CA PHE A 57 -7.47 1.32 -2.98
C PHE A 57 -7.78 -0.07 -2.43
N PHE A 58 -6.71 -0.75 -2.03
CA PHE A 58 -6.69 -2.15 -1.63
C PHE A 58 -5.70 -2.34 -0.48
N PHE A 59 -5.79 -3.47 0.22
CA PHE A 59 -4.89 -3.78 1.33
C PHE A 59 -4.28 -5.17 1.19
N PHE A 60 -3.01 -5.29 1.51
CA PHE A 60 -2.34 -6.57 1.70
C PHE A 60 -1.68 -6.55 3.07
N SER A 61 -1.98 -7.56 3.88
CA SER A 61 -1.32 -7.75 5.17
C SER A 61 -0.63 -9.12 5.18
N PRO A 62 0.71 -9.17 5.33
CA PRO A 62 1.42 -10.43 5.37
C PRO A 62 1.08 -11.19 6.65
N LEU A 63 1.11 -12.52 6.62
CA LEU A 63 0.97 -13.34 7.82
C LEU A 63 2.34 -13.53 8.48
N ARG A 64 2.53 -13.10 9.73
CA ARG A 64 3.86 -13.01 10.38
C ARG A 64 4.47 -14.40 10.55
N ASN A 65 3.64 -15.40 10.81
CA ASN A 65 4.07 -16.79 10.97
C ASN A 65 4.42 -17.48 9.64
N ALA A 66 3.98 -16.94 8.50
CA ALA A 66 4.22 -17.54 7.18
C ALA A 66 5.24 -16.74 6.36
N HIS A 67 5.14 -15.41 6.39
CA HIS A 67 5.95 -14.50 5.59
C HIS A 67 7.09 -13.86 6.40
N GLY A 68 7.00 -13.80 7.73
CA GLY A 68 7.90 -12.98 8.55
C GLY A 68 7.46 -11.51 8.64
N TYR A 69 8.37 -10.64 9.08
CA TYR A 69 8.14 -9.20 9.24
C TYR A 69 8.67 -8.40 8.05
N GLY A 70 7.88 -7.45 7.55
CA GLY A 70 8.24 -6.57 6.44
C GLY A 70 8.20 -7.24 5.06
N PHE A 71 8.83 -6.59 4.08
CA PHE A 71 8.85 -7.02 2.67
C PHE A 71 9.76 -8.23 2.44
N THR A 72 9.31 -9.42 2.79
CA THR A 72 10.04 -10.65 2.51
C THR A 72 9.71 -11.21 1.13
N ASP A 73 10.63 -11.97 0.54
CA ASP A 73 10.39 -12.64 -0.75
C ASP A 73 9.12 -13.50 -0.73
N LEU A 74 8.83 -14.16 0.41
CA LEU A 74 7.60 -14.93 0.59
C LEU A 74 6.35 -14.04 0.53
N ALA A 75 6.35 -12.89 1.21
CA ALA A 75 5.23 -11.94 1.16
C ALA A 75 5.02 -11.40 -0.26
N ILE A 76 6.09 -11.06 -0.96
CA ILE A 76 6.03 -10.53 -2.32
C ILE A 76 5.55 -11.61 -3.31
N ASN A 77 6.07 -12.83 -3.22
CA ASN A 77 5.63 -13.95 -4.05
C ASN A 77 4.13 -14.22 -3.87
N ASP A 78 3.63 -14.17 -2.63
CA ASP A 78 2.20 -14.33 -2.35
C ASP A 78 1.38 -13.16 -2.90
N LEU A 79 1.83 -11.92 -2.69
CA LEU A 79 1.20 -10.71 -3.26
C LEU A 79 1.03 -10.80 -4.78
N LEU A 80 2.05 -11.33 -5.48
CA LEU A 80 2.08 -11.46 -6.93
C LEU A 80 1.22 -12.63 -7.45
N SER A 81 1.13 -13.73 -6.70
CA SER A 81 0.58 -15.00 -7.22
C SER A 81 -0.80 -15.37 -6.67
N LYS A 82 -1.13 -14.97 -5.43
CA LYS A 82 -2.31 -15.46 -4.70
C LYS A 82 -3.42 -14.41 -4.60
N PRO A 83 -4.69 -14.85 -4.45
CA PRO A 83 -5.80 -13.97 -4.10
C PRO A 83 -5.70 -13.57 -2.63
N CYS A 84 -4.83 -12.61 -2.33
CA CYS A 84 -4.50 -12.19 -0.96
C CYS A 84 -4.65 -10.67 -0.74
N ILE A 85 -5.05 -9.92 -1.76
CA ILE A 85 -5.27 -8.48 -1.67
C ILE A 85 -6.73 -8.21 -1.35
N PHE A 86 -7.00 -7.59 -0.21
CA PHE A 86 -8.35 -7.22 0.22
C PHE A 86 -8.89 -6.02 -0.56
N ASN A 87 -10.05 -6.20 -1.18
CA ASN A 87 -10.84 -5.14 -1.79
C ASN A 87 -11.95 -4.68 -0.84
N PRO A 88 -11.84 -3.47 -0.26
CA PRO A 88 -12.81 -2.96 0.71
C PRO A 88 -14.19 -2.66 0.09
N LYS A 89 -14.30 -2.49 -1.23
CA LYS A 89 -15.60 -2.27 -1.90
C LYS A 89 -16.41 -3.55 -2.02
N THR A 90 -15.75 -4.67 -2.30
CA THR A 90 -16.41 -5.96 -2.58
C THR A 90 -16.32 -6.93 -1.41
N ASN A 91 -15.51 -6.63 -0.40
CA ASN A 91 -15.21 -7.50 0.73
C ASN A 91 -14.67 -8.87 0.29
N GLN A 92 -13.84 -8.87 -0.76
CA GLN A 92 -13.24 -10.07 -1.34
C GLN A 92 -11.72 -9.93 -1.40
N LEU A 93 -11.04 -11.07 -1.39
CA LEU A 93 -9.63 -11.14 -1.75
C LEU A 93 -9.51 -11.28 -3.27
N VAL A 94 -8.65 -10.45 -3.86
CA VAL A 94 -8.34 -10.43 -5.29
C VAL A 94 -6.86 -10.66 -5.52
N ARG A 95 -6.51 -11.05 -6.76
CA ARG A 95 -5.11 -11.14 -7.21
C ARG A 95 -4.65 -9.80 -7.77
N LEU A 96 -3.34 -9.55 -7.75
CA LEU A 96 -2.76 -8.32 -8.27
C LEU A 96 -3.03 -8.13 -9.77
N ASP A 97 -2.99 -9.21 -10.55
CA ASP A 97 -3.29 -9.16 -11.99
C ASP A 97 -4.75 -8.79 -12.29
N CYS A 98 -5.69 -9.18 -11.44
CA CYS A 98 -7.09 -8.72 -11.54
C CYS A 98 -7.17 -7.19 -11.40
N ILE A 99 -6.40 -6.60 -10.49
CA ILE A 99 -6.32 -5.15 -10.32
C ILE A 99 -5.67 -4.53 -11.57
N LYS A 100 -4.52 -5.03 -12.01
CA LYS A 100 -3.84 -4.55 -13.25
C LYS A 100 -4.79 -4.55 -14.45
N ASN A 101 -5.49 -5.66 -14.67
CA ASN A 101 -6.40 -5.82 -15.79
C ASN A 101 -7.65 -4.93 -15.69
N GLN A 102 -8.16 -4.69 -14.48
CA GLN A 102 -9.33 -3.82 -14.28
C GLN A 102 -9.00 -2.35 -14.56
N PHE A 103 -7.84 -1.88 -14.12
CA PHE A 103 -7.48 -0.46 -14.21
C PHE A 103 -6.58 -0.11 -15.39
N GLN A 104 -6.04 -1.11 -16.09
CA GLN A 104 -5.06 -0.95 -17.18
C GLN A 104 -3.86 -0.09 -16.73
N LYS A 105 -3.46 -0.25 -15.46
CA LYS A 105 -2.38 0.48 -14.78
C LYS A 105 -1.77 -0.43 -13.73
N ASP A 106 -0.47 -0.29 -13.50
CA ASP A 106 0.26 -1.06 -12.48
C ASP A 106 0.00 -0.51 -11.08
N PRO A 107 -0.51 -1.32 -10.13
CA PRO A 107 -0.81 -0.82 -8.81
C PRO A 107 0.41 -0.25 -8.09
N LEU A 108 0.22 0.92 -7.47
CA LEU A 108 1.22 1.53 -6.60
C LEU A 108 1.18 0.84 -5.25
N LEU A 109 2.31 0.28 -4.83
CA LEU A 109 2.46 -0.28 -3.51
C LEU A 109 2.98 0.78 -2.53
N PHE A 110 2.28 0.95 -1.42
CA PHE A 110 2.70 1.80 -0.32
C PHE A 110 2.82 1.00 0.96
N SER A 111 3.98 1.06 1.62
CA SER A 111 4.09 0.59 3.00
C SER A 111 3.28 1.49 3.93
N ALA A 112 2.58 0.90 4.87
CA ALA A 112 1.71 1.58 5.80
C ALA A 112 1.89 1.00 7.21
N ASP A 113 2.59 1.78 8.04
CA ASP A 113 2.76 1.56 9.48
C ASP A 113 2.61 2.93 10.19
N LEU A 114 2.04 2.95 11.40
CA LEU A 114 1.87 4.17 12.20
C LEU A 114 3.22 4.74 12.66
N GLY A 115 4.29 3.92 12.63
CA GLY A 115 5.66 4.27 13.00
C GLY A 115 6.43 5.15 12.01
N ALA A 116 6.43 4.88 10.70
CA ALA A 116 7.11 5.72 9.71
C ALA A 116 6.82 5.35 8.26
N ASP A 117 6.53 6.40 7.50
CA ASP A 117 6.63 6.54 6.06
C ASP A 117 5.65 5.69 5.25
N LEU A 118 4.63 6.37 4.72
CA LEU A 118 4.20 6.13 3.34
C LEU A 118 5.52 6.15 2.55
N ALA A 119 6.13 4.99 2.35
CA ALA A 119 7.35 4.83 1.60
C ALA A 119 6.88 4.18 0.30
N ALA A 120 6.91 4.96 -0.77
CA ALA A 120 6.99 4.38 -2.09
C ALA A 120 8.39 3.77 -2.16
N ASP A 121 8.49 2.48 -1.89
CA ASP A 121 9.72 1.76 -2.17
C ASP A 121 9.83 1.66 -3.70
N THR A 122 10.65 2.54 -4.28
CA THR A 122 10.84 2.62 -5.73
C THR A 122 11.47 1.35 -6.30
N GLN A 123 12.25 0.59 -5.51
CA GLN A 123 12.78 -0.71 -5.94
C GLN A 123 11.66 -1.76 -5.99
N LEU A 124 10.74 -1.72 -5.03
CA LEU A 124 9.55 -2.58 -5.05
C LEU A 124 8.55 -2.18 -6.15
N GLN A 125 8.46 -0.89 -6.48
CA GLN A 125 7.72 -0.44 -7.67
C GLN A 125 8.37 -0.99 -8.96
N GLU A 126 9.70 -1.01 -9.07
CA GLU A 126 10.40 -1.63 -10.22
C GLU A 126 10.22 -3.15 -10.29
N ILE A 127 10.00 -3.85 -9.18
CA ILE A 127 9.71 -5.30 -9.16
C ILE A 127 8.25 -5.57 -9.56
N LEU A 128 7.34 -4.62 -9.30
CA LEU A 128 5.91 -4.75 -9.59
C LEU A 128 5.51 -4.24 -10.98
N LEU A 129 6.32 -3.38 -11.61
CA LEU A 129 6.18 -2.83 -12.97
C LEU A 129 6.88 -3.73 -14.01
#